data_AF-A0A6A6D1C9-F1
#
_entry.id   AF-A0A6A6D1C9-F1
#
_cell.length_a   1.000
_cell.length_b   1.000
_cell.length_c   1.000
_cell.angle_alpha   90.00
_cell.angle_beta   90.00
_cell.angle_gamma   90.00
#
_symmetry.space_group_name_H-M   'P 1'
#
loop_
_entity.id
_entity.type
_entity.pdbx_description
1 polymer ?
#
loop_
_entity_poly.entity_id
_entity_poly.type
_entity_poly.pdbx_seq_one_letter_code
_entity_poly.pdbx_strand_id
1 'polypeptide(L)' 'MSRVWDRRHFEYREVDILDPKNSKWKSLYEFDIPVVHVDRTAALASNNGGETTAAARKLKHRLTEAEVEKAMDEVEKS' A
#
# COMPACT_ATOMS: atom_id res chain seq x y z
N MET A 1 -13.01 -2.55 -0.49
CA MET A 1 -12.06 -2.19 -1.57
C MET A 1 -12.64 -2.30 -2.98
N SER A 2 -13.72 -3.07 -3.23
CA SER A 2 -14.33 -3.16 -4.57
C SER A 2 -14.80 -1.80 -5.11
N ARG A 3 -15.43 -0.96 -4.29
CA ARG A 3 -16.00 0.32 -4.75
C ARG A 3 -14.98 1.35 -5.23
N VAL A 4 -13.75 1.33 -4.71
CA VAL A 4 -12.68 2.24 -5.18
C VAL A 4 -12.13 1.73 -6.50
N TRP A 5 -11.94 0.41 -6.62
CA TRP A 5 -11.52 -0.23 -7.86
C TRP A 5 -12.48 0.04 -9.01
N ASP A 6 -13.79 0.00 -8.73
CA ASP A 6 -14.85 0.31 -9.71
C ASP A 6 -14.75 1.73 -10.28
N ARG A 7 -14.18 2.68 -9.52
CA ARG A 7 -13.98 4.07 -9.96
C ARG A 7 -12.64 4.29 -10.63
N ARG A 8 -11.61 3.56 -10.18
CA ARG A 8 -10.24 3.69 -10.63
C ARG A 8 -9.53 2.36 -10.47
N HIS A 9 -9.06 1.81 -11.59
CA HIS A 9 -8.21 0.63 -11.55
C HIS A 9 -6.85 0.95 -10.92
N PHE A 10 -6.35 0.02 -10.11
CA PHE A 10 -5.00 0.05 -9.54
C PHE A 10 -4.39 -1.35 -9.62
N GLU A 11 -3.20 -1.57 -9.08
CA GLU A 11 -2.71 -2.94 -8.83
C GLU A 11 -2.84 -3.22 -7.34
N TYR A 12 -3.26 -4.43 -6.99
CA TYR A 12 -3.44 -4.82 -5.59
C TYR A 12 -2.59 -6.05 -5.26
N ARG A 13 -1.90 -5.98 -4.13
CA ARG A 13 -1.06 -7.05 -3.62
C ARG A 13 -1.19 -7.14 -2.12
N GLU A 14 -1.48 -8.34 -1.61
CA GLU A 14 -1.47 -8.64 -0.18
C GLU A 14 -0.11 -9.19 0.24
N VAL A 15 0.26 -8.94 1.50
CA VAL A 15 1.48 -9.47 2.11
C VAL A 15 1.09 -10.09 3.44
N ASP A 16 1.25 -11.40 3.55
CA ASP A 16 1.16 -12.09 4.83
C ASP A 16 2.43 -11.82 5.63
N ILE A 17 2.31 -10.99 6.69
CA ILE A 17 3.44 -10.65 7.54
C ILE A 17 3.86 -11.79 8.48
N LEU A 18 3.04 -12.83 8.63
CA LEU A 18 3.39 -13.98 9.46
C LEU A 18 4.23 -15.01 8.69
N ASP A 19 4.26 -14.96 7.36
CA ASP A 19 5.19 -15.75 6.55
C ASP A 19 6.65 -15.35 6.91
N PRO A 20 7.53 -16.31 7.28
CA PRO A 20 8.93 -16.04 7.59
C PRO A 20 9.69 -15.25 6.52
N LYS A 21 9.31 -15.39 5.23
CA LYS A 21 9.89 -14.62 4.12
C LYS A 21 9.62 -13.12 4.23
N ASN A 22 8.58 -12.74 4.93
CA ASN A 22 8.14 -11.36 5.18
C ASN A 22 8.51 -10.86 6.59
N SER A 23 9.50 -11.49 7.24
CA SER A 23 9.96 -11.12 8.59
C SER A 23 10.23 -9.62 8.76
N LYS A 24 10.73 -8.93 7.72
CA LYS A 24 10.91 -7.47 7.74
C LYS A 24 9.60 -6.70 7.96
N TRP A 25 8.50 -7.16 7.37
CA TRP A 25 7.18 -6.53 7.49
C TRP A 25 6.56 -6.86 8.84
N LYS A 26 6.78 -8.09 9.35
CA LYS A 26 6.42 -8.48 10.71
C LYS A 26 7.00 -7.52 11.73
N SER A 27 8.32 -7.32 11.70
CA SER A 27 9.01 -6.44 12.65
C SER A 27 8.54 -4.98 12.60
N LEU A 28 7.99 -4.51 11.47
CA LEU A 28 7.51 -3.15 11.32
C LEU A 28 6.04 -2.97 11.75
N TYR A 29 5.20 -3.98 11.54
CA TYR A 29 3.75 -3.82 11.58
C TYR A 29 3.00 -4.84 12.43
N GLU A 30 3.66 -5.78 13.13
CA GLU A 30 2.98 -6.81 13.93
C GLU A 30 1.95 -6.25 14.95
N PHE A 31 2.12 -5.00 15.40
CA PHE A 31 1.21 -4.31 16.31
C PHE A 31 0.31 -3.25 15.64
N ASP A 32 0.56 -2.96 14.36
CA ASP A 32 -0.04 -1.84 13.62
C ASP A 32 -0.95 -2.28 12.47
N ILE A 33 -1.25 -3.58 12.37
CA ILE A 33 -2.14 -4.13 11.35
C ILE A 33 -3.60 -3.69 11.58
N PRO A 34 -4.37 -3.39 10.51
CA PRO A 34 -3.96 -3.44 9.09
C PRO A 34 -3.23 -2.17 8.62
N VAL A 35 -2.26 -2.34 7.72
CA VAL A 35 -1.51 -1.26 7.05
C VAL A 35 -1.65 -1.39 5.53
N VAL A 36 -1.95 -0.29 4.85
CA VAL A 36 -1.96 -0.21 3.38
C VAL A 36 -0.92 0.80 2.92
N HIS A 37 -0.13 0.41 1.93
CA HIS A 37 0.78 1.28 1.21
C HIS A 37 0.18 1.60 -0.16
N VAL A 38 0.18 2.87 -0.52
CA VAL A 38 -0.24 3.36 -1.83
C VAL A 38 0.98 3.96 -2.51
N ASP A 39 1.35 3.41 -3.66
CA ASP A 39 2.52 3.81 -4.46
C ASP A 39 2.10 4.11 -5.90
N ARG A 40 2.89 4.94 -6.58
CA ARG A 40 2.76 5.14 -8.02
C ARG A 40 3.36 3.94 -8.75
N THR A 41 2.63 3.35 -9.68
CA THR A 41 3.08 2.17 -10.45
C THR A 41 4.44 2.36 -11.11
N ALA A 42 4.71 3.56 -11.66
CA ALA A 42 6.02 3.89 -12.25
C ALA A 42 7.19 3.83 -11.25
N ALA A 43 6.94 4.21 -9.98
CA ALA A 43 7.95 4.15 -8.93
C ALA A 43 8.20 2.70 -8.48
N LEU A 44 7.15 1.88 -8.39
CA LEU A 44 7.24 0.44 -8.13
C LEU A 44 8.01 -0.30 -9.23
N ALA A 45 7.77 0.03 -10.50
CA ALA A 45 8.47 -0.60 -11.64
C ALA A 45 9.98 -0.32 -11.63
N SER A 46 10.39 0.81 -11.06
CA SER A 46 11.81 1.18 -10.90
C SER A 46 12.46 0.53 -9.68
N ASN A 47 11.68 -0.10 -8.80
CA ASN A 47 12.17 -0.78 -7.61
C ASN A 47 12.33 -2.28 -7.90
N ASN A 48 13.56 -2.81 -7.76
CA ASN A 48 13.97 -4.19 -8.08
C ASN A 48 13.28 -5.26 -7.20
N GLY A 49 11.97 -5.42 -7.35
CA GLY A 49 11.16 -6.37 -6.59
C GLY A 49 9.67 -6.01 -6.47
N GLY A 50 9.21 -4.88 -7.01
CA GLY A 50 7.79 -4.48 -6.90
C GLY A 50 7.35 -4.24 -5.45
N GLU A 51 8.31 -3.93 -4.58
CA GLU A 51 8.05 -3.55 -3.20
C GLU A 51 7.80 -2.04 -3.07
N THR A 52 6.95 -1.70 -2.11
CA THR A 52 6.60 -0.32 -1.77
C THR A 52 7.83 0.56 -1.54
N THR A 53 7.69 1.85 -1.84
CA THR A 53 8.80 2.82 -1.79
C THR A 53 8.70 3.74 -0.57
N ALA A 54 9.74 4.52 -0.31
CA ALA A 54 9.69 5.56 0.73
C ALA A 54 8.70 6.70 0.38
N ALA A 55 8.36 6.86 -0.90
CA ALA A 55 7.37 7.82 -1.38
C ALA A 55 5.92 7.34 -1.18
N ALA A 56 5.72 6.09 -0.75
CA ALA A 56 4.40 5.53 -0.52
C ALA A 56 3.64 6.28 0.57
N ARG A 57 2.34 6.50 0.35
CA ARG A 57 1.44 6.92 1.43
C ARG A 57 1.01 5.69 2.23
N LYS A 58 1.15 5.77 3.54
CA LYS A 58 0.85 4.68 4.48
C LYS A 58 -0.39 5.01 5.26
N LEU A 59 -1.41 4.16 5.15
CA LEU A 59 -2.62 4.22 5.96
C LEU A 59 -2.55 3.12 7.02
N LYS A 60 -2.71 3.48 8.29
CA LYS A 60 -2.69 2.55 9.43
C LYS A 60 -4.05 2.58 10.12
N HIS A 61 -4.61 1.40 10.44
CA HIS A 61 -5.85 1.20 11.23
C HIS A 61 -7.15 1.77 10.62
N ARG A 62 -7.10 2.86 9.86
CA ARG A 62 -8.25 3.54 9.22
C ARG A 62 -8.15 3.44 7.70
N LEU A 63 -8.85 2.44 7.14
CA LEU A 63 -8.87 2.11 5.72
C LEU A 63 -10.24 2.37 5.09
N THR A 64 -10.72 3.61 5.19
CA THR A 64 -11.98 3.99 4.54
C THR A 64 -11.76 4.32 3.07
N GLU A 65 -12.78 4.16 2.22
CA GLU A 65 -12.70 4.43 0.77
C GLU A 65 -12.15 5.84 0.48
N ALA A 66 -12.65 6.85 1.18
CA ALA A 66 -12.22 8.24 1.01
C ALA A 66 -10.74 8.47 1.36
N GLU A 67 -10.21 7.78 2.38
CA GLU A 67 -8.79 7.90 2.77
C GLU A 67 -7.88 7.20 1.75
N VAL A 68 -8.33 6.08 1.20
CA VAL A 68 -7.61 5.38 0.12
C VAL A 68 -7.57 6.25 -1.14
N GLU A 69 -8.71 6.81 -1.56
CA GLU A 69 -8.78 7.72 -2.71
C GLU A 69 -7.89 8.95 -2.51
N LYS A 70 -7.96 9.58 -1.34
CA LYS A 70 -7.10 10.71 -1.00
C LYS A 70 -5.61 10.35 -1.05
N ALA A 71 -5.23 9.18 -0.52
CA ALA A 71 -3.85 8.72 -0.58
C ALA A 71 -3.38 8.49 -2.03
N MET A 72 -4.25 7.96 -2.91
CA MET A 72 -3.96 7.81 -4.33
C MET A 72 -3.73 9.17 -5.01
N ASP A 73 -4.58 10.16 -4.74
CA ASP A 73 -4.43 11.52 -5.28
C ASP A 73 -3.13 12.19 -4.82
N GLU A 74 -2.75 12.01 -3.56
CA GLU A 74 -1.50 12.56 -3.01
C GLU A 74 -0.27 11.95 -3.67
N VAL A 75 -0.29 10.64 -3.91
CA VAL A 75 0.80 9.92 -4.59
C VAL A 75 0.89 10.32 -6.06
N GLU A 76 -0.24 10.57 -6.72
CA GLU A 76 -0.25 11.03 -8.10
C GLU A 76 0.26 12.45 -8.30
N LYS A 77 0.12 13.32 -7.30
CA LYS A 77 0.57 14.71 -7.37
C LYS A 77 2.05 14.90 -6.97
N SER A 78 2.67 13.88 -6.37
CA SER A 78 4.05 13.93 -5.84
C SER A 78 5.13 13.60 -6.87
#